data_AF-A0AA43I232-F1
#
_entry.id   AF-A0AA43I232-F1
#
_cell.length_a   1.000
_cell.length_b   1.000
_cell.length_c   1.000
_cell.angle_alpha   90.00
_cell.angle_beta   90.00
_cell.angle_gamma   90.00
#
_symmetry.space_group_name_H-M   'P 1'
#
loop_
_entity.id
_entity.type
_entity.pdbx_description
1 polymer ?
#
loop_
_entity_poly.entity_id
_entity_poly.type
_entity_poly.pdbx_seq_one_letter_code
_entity_poly.pdbx_strand_id
1 'polypeptide(L)'
;MRKNTLSKQYQSGKKRNFFKKRTFIFFIGLILGIAVVVSAYLTSVHFSTDESCMVCHVHPHVEDSWKLSTHVNNGSGVKVSCVDCHLPPQLDTWDHYTAKLKLGLKDVWGYMTKDSADFDWDMKSELEHAVKYIPNQSCVKCHQNLFPEGITSDGITAHLYYEENEKKLNLQCISCHLDVGHYNPNYTHSKLAGIPGVTFGVTVDPSMYFQEPTKVTAFEDFEEQIPGTAVTVAMKAIPGGTFQMGSTEKEPFRREDEGPVRSVTVSPFFMAELETTWDQYWAFYAQTMSEGRIPPEDVYANNSNPEVDAISGPTPPFGFPDQGWGGGERPAITMTHYAAETFCQWLSQKTGKKYRLPTEAEWEYAARGGTETPYFFPGSPKDYSNLGFWRKFFDAKTDSISSYAIYTNNSRNRTQEPSVVLANPFGLKNMSGNVMEYCADKYDAAAYSKWADQVKDPLVTEGEEWVVRGGNYASDASELRVAARDYTKHDTWLKTDPQQPKSIWWYSDMRGIGFRVVCEPASAIEQ
;
A
#
# COMPACT_ATOMS: atom_id res chain seq x y z
N MET A 1 87.87 54.52 -43.14
CA MET A 1 87.49 53.11 -43.41
C MET A 1 86.07 52.87 -42.90
N ARG A 2 85.19 52.32 -43.75
CA ARG A 2 83.79 51.94 -43.44
C ARG A 2 83.72 50.89 -42.31
N LYS A 3 82.69 50.94 -41.45
CA LYS A 3 81.70 49.85 -41.25
C LYS A 3 80.65 50.13 -40.16
N ASN A 4 79.39 49.90 -40.58
CA ASN A 4 78.27 49.30 -39.84
C ASN A 4 77.49 50.10 -38.77
N THR A 5 76.66 51.01 -39.25
CA THR A 5 75.27 51.15 -38.79
C THR A 5 74.44 49.96 -39.28
N LEU A 6 73.93 49.11 -38.37
CA LEU A 6 72.71 48.28 -38.50
C LEU A 6 72.56 47.40 -37.24
N SER A 7 71.40 47.46 -36.58
CA SER A 7 70.77 46.40 -35.74
C SER A 7 70.17 46.80 -34.37
N LYS A 8 69.82 48.07 -34.09
CA LYS A 8 69.08 48.44 -32.84
C LYS A 8 67.61 48.83 -33.00
N GLN A 9 66.97 48.55 -34.13
CA GLN A 9 65.53 48.86 -34.32
C GLN A 9 64.59 47.65 -34.50
N TYR A 10 65.09 46.41 -34.50
CA TYR A 10 64.26 45.24 -34.85
C TYR A 10 63.76 44.38 -33.68
N GLN A 11 63.93 44.79 -32.41
CA GLN A 11 63.46 44.00 -31.25
C GLN A 11 62.38 44.64 -30.36
N SER A 12 62.01 45.90 -30.60
CA SER A 12 60.96 46.59 -29.81
C SER A 12 59.53 46.37 -30.36
N GLY A 13 59.36 46.23 -31.69
CA GLY A 13 58.04 46.09 -32.32
C GLY A 13 57.37 44.72 -32.17
N LYS A 14 58.16 43.62 -32.08
CA LYS A 14 57.59 42.25 -31.96
C LYS A 14 57.04 41.95 -30.57
N LYS A 15 57.69 42.40 -29.49
CA LYS A 15 57.19 42.18 -28.12
C LYS A 15 55.88 42.94 -27.85
N ARG A 16 55.75 44.18 -28.35
CA ARG A 16 54.55 45.01 -28.14
C ARG A 16 53.30 44.50 -28.90
N ASN A 17 53.48 43.91 -30.08
CA ASN A 17 52.39 43.27 -30.84
C ASN A 17 52.06 41.84 -30.34
N PHE A 18 53.03 41.13 -29.78
CA PHE A 18 52.82 39.81 -29.20
C PHE A 18 51.92 39.84 -27.96
N PHE A 19 52.16 40.80 -27.05
CA PHE A 19 51.28 41.01 -25.89
C PHE A 19 49.87 41.45 -26.32
N LYS A 20 49.73 42.38 -27.29
CA LYS A 20 48.42 42.80 -27.81
C LYS A 20 47.61 41.67 -28.47
N LYS A 21 48.25 40.76 -29.22
CA LYS A 21 47.57 39.61 -29.84
C LYS A 21 47.17 38.55 -28.81
N ARG A 22 48.04 38.25 -27.83
CA ARG A 22 47.72 37.26 -26.78
C ARG A 22 46.67 37.77 -25.81
N THR A 23 46.71 39.04 -25.43
CA THR A 23 45.63 39.64 -24.62
C THR A 23 44.31 39.67 -25.38
N PHE A 24 44.32 40.00 -26.67
CA PHE A 24 43.11 39.95 -27.51
C PHE A 24 42.51 38.54 -27.61
N ILE A 25 43.33 37.50 -27.83
CA ILE A 25 42.87 36.10 -27.84
C ILE A 25 42.34 35.69 -26.46
N PHE A 26 42.99 36.11 -25.38
CA PHE A 26 42.52 35.86 -24.01
C PHE A 26 41.16 36.53 -23.75
N PHE A 27 40.96 37.78 -24.17
CA PHE A 27 39.67 38.48 -24.01
C PHE A 27 38.56 37.84 -24.85
N ILE A 28 38.86 37.39 -26.08
CA ILE A 28 37.89 36.62 -26.88
C ILE A 28 37.55 35.30 -26.19
N GLY A 29 38.55 34.58 -25.68
CA GLY A 29 38.34 33.34 -24.93
C GLY A 29 37.53 33.55 -23.66
N LEU A 30 37.75 34.66 -22.95
CA LEU A 30 37.00 35.04 -21.77
C LEU A 30 35.54 35.36 -22.11
N ILE A 31 35.30 36.15 -23.17
CA ILE A 31 33.94 36.48 -23.64
C ILE A 31 33.20 35.21 -24.07
N LEU A 32 33.86 34.31 -24.82
CA LEU A 32 33.28 33.02 -25.21
C LEU A 32 33.00 32.14 -23.99
N GLY A 33 33.92 32.09 -23.02
CA GLY A 33 33.72 31.34 -21.78
C GLY A 33 32.53 31.87 -20.97
N ILE A 34 32.42 33.19 -20.81
CA ILE A 34 31.27 33.83 -20.16
C ILE A 34 29.99 33.52 -20.95
N ALA A 35 30.00 33.64 -22.28
CA ALA A 35 28.84 33.35 -23.11
C ALA A 35 28.37 31.90 -22.97
N VAL A 36 29.31 30.93 -22.90
CA VAL A 36 28.99 29.51 -22.67
C VAL A 36 28.39 29.31 -21.28
N VAL A 37 28.99 29.87 -20.23
CA VAL A 37 28.49 29.74 -18.85
C VAL A 37 27.11 30.37 -18.71
N VAL A 38 26.91 31.58 -19.26
CA VAL A 38 25.62 32.26 -19.25
C VAL A 38 24.58 31.45 -20.04
N SER A 39 24.94 30.94 -21.22
CA SER A 39 24.03 30.12 -22.02
C SER A 39 23.64 28.83 -21.30
N ALA A 40 24.60 28.15 -20.68
CA ALA A 40 24.35 26.94 -19.89
C ALA A 40 23.46 27.24 -18.67
N TYR A 41 23.71 28.37 -17.98
CA TYR A 41 22.88 28.82 -16.87
C TYR A 41 21.44 29.13 -17.32
N LEU A 42 21.27 29.93 -18.37
CA LEU A 42 19.94 30.27 -18.90
C LEU A 42 19.18 29.04 -19.39
N THR A 43 19.88 28.12 -20.06
CA THR A 43 19.31 26.84 -20.49
C THR A 43 18.88 26.01 -19.28
N SER A 44 19.72 25.93 -18.25
CA SER A 44 19.36 25.26 -17.00
C SER A 44 18.13 25.90 -16.36
N VAL A 45 18.09 27.23 -16.22
CA VAL A 45 16.94 27.94 -15.64
C VAL A 45 15.66 27.65 -16.42
N HIS A 46 15.71 27.69 -17.75
CA HIS A 46 14.56 27.36 -18.60
C HIS A 46 14.03 25.95 -18.32
N PHE A 47 14.90 24.93 -18.41
CA PHE A 47 14.58 23.53 -18.09
C PHE A 47 14.42 23.25 -16.58
N SER A 48 14.27 24.30 -15.75
CA SER A 48 13.90 24.22 -14.34
C SER A 48 12.56 24.87 -14.03
N THR A 49 11.87 25.43 -15.04
CA THR A 49 10.54 26.00 -14.88
C THR A 49 9.47 24.90 -14.85
N ASP A 50 8.37 25.15 -14.16
CA ASP A 50 7.23 24.21 -14.11
C ASP A 50 6.73 23.88 -15.53
N GLU A 51 6.61 24.90 -16.38
CA GLU A 51 6.20 24.74 -17.80
C GLU A 51 7.16 23.83 -18.58
N SER A 52 8.47 23.99 -18.40
CA SER A 52 9.45 23.15 -19.10
C SER A 52 9.52 21.72 -18.55
N CYS A 53 9.27 21.53 -17.25
CA CYS A 53 9.08 20.20 -16.69
C CYS A 53 7.90 19.50 -17.40
N MET A 54 6.79 20.21 -17.64
CA MET A 54 5.61 19.66 -18.32
C MET A 54 5.82 19.31 -19.80
N VAL A 55 6.79 19.94 -20.48
CA VAL A 55 7.10 19.60 -21.89
C VAL A 55 7.61 18.17 -22.04
N CYS A 56 8.34 17.67 -21.04
CA CYS A 56 8.94 16.33 -21.05
C CYS A 56 8.31 15.36 -20.04
N HIS A 57 7.59 15.85 -19.03
CA HIS A 57 6.86 15.00 -18.09
C HIS A 57 5.70 14.32 -18.82
N VAL A 58 5.83 13.00 -18.97
CA VAL A 58 4.91 12.13 -19.70
C VAL A 58 3.61 11.90 -18.92
N HIS A 59 3.08 12.90 -18.18
CA HIS A 59 1.95 12.74 -17.26
C HIS A 59 1.02 13.98 -17.33
N PRO A 60 -0.08 13.92 -18.11
CA PRO A 60 -0.87 15.11 -18.45
C PRO A 60 -1.62 15.74 -17.26
N HIS A 61 -1.87 15.00 -16.18
CA HIS A 61 -2.63 15.45 -15.01
C HIS A 61 -1.78 15.90 -13.80
N VAL A 62 -0.44 15.86 -13.87
CA VAL A 62 0.44 16.26 -12.74
C VAL A 62 0.20 17.72 -12.41
N GLU A 63 0.18 18.56 -13.43
CA GLU A 63 0.14 20.01 -13.27
C GLU A 63 -1.16 20.44 -12.59
N ASP A 64 -2.29 19.87 -13.02
CA ASP A 64 -3.60 20.18 -12.45
C ASP A 64 -3.71 19.70 -11.01
N SER A 65 -3.20 18.51 -10.70
CA SER A 65 -3.14 18.01 -9.32
C SER A 65 -2.20 18.84 -8.44
N TRP A 66 -1.03 19.22 -8.95
CA TRP A 66 -0.10 20.08 -8.22
C TRP A 66 -0.66 21.49 -8.00
N LYS A 67 -1.35 22.07 -8.99
CA LYS A 67 -2.05 23.37 -8.85
C LYS A 67 -3.08 23.37 -7.71
N LEU A 68 -3.68 22.21 -7.42
CA LEU A 68 -4.65 22.04 -6.35
C LEU A 68 -4.00 21.68 -5.00
N SER A 69 -2.70 21.34 -4.98
CA SER A 69 -1.98 20.93 -3.76
C SER A 69 -1.85 22.07 -2.75
N THR A 70 -1.55 21.72 -1.50
CA THR A 70 -1.31 22.70 -0.42
C THR A 70 -0.10 23.59 -0.66
N HIS A 71 0.82 23.21 -1.55
CA HIS A 71 1.98 24.01 -1.92
C HIS A 71 1.73 25.02 -3.06
N VAL A 72 0.55 25.02 -3.66
CA VAL A 72 0.14 26.03 -4.66
C VAL A 72 -1.13 26.74 -4.23
N ASN A 73 -2.13 25.99 -3.76
CA ASN A 73 -3.43 26.50 -3.36
C ASN A 73 -3.51 26.61 -1.83
N ASN A 74 -2.87 27.65 -1.28
CA ASN A 74 -2.84 27.91 0.17
C ASN A 74 -3.17 29.36 0.52
N GLY A 75 -3.51 29.59 1.80
CA GLY A 75 -3.84 30.91 2.32
C GLY A 75 -2.67 31.89 2.43
N SER A 76 -1.42 31.45 2.28
CA SER A 76 -0.25 32.33 2.32
C SER A 76 0.11 32.94 0.95
N GLY A 77 -0.44 32.39 -0.13
CA GLY A 77 -0.13 32.81 -1.50
C GLY A 77 1.27 32.44 -1.96
N VAL A 78 1.94 31.54 -1.24
CA VAL A 78 3.27 31.02 -1.61
C VAL A 78 3.11 29.83 -2.53
N LYS A 79 3.86 29.83 -3.64
CA LYS A 79 3.91 28.73 -4.61
C LYS A 79 5.27 28.03 -4.54
N VAL A 80 5.26 26.71 -4.33
CA VAL A 80 6.45 25.86 -4.44
C VAL A 80 6.50 25.23 -5.83
N SER A 81 7.65 25.34 -6.52
CA SER A 81 7.83 24.85 -7.89
C SER A 81 8.11 23.33 -7.91
N CYS A 82 7.89 22.65 -9.04
CA CYS A 82 8.13 21.20 -9.15
C CYS A 82 9.58 20.83 -8.77
N VAL A 83 10.55 21.63 -9.23
CA VAL A 83 11.98 21.41 -8.97
C VAL A 83 12.38 21.59 -7.51
N ASP A 84 11.60 22.34 -6.72
CA ASP A 84 11.88 22.57 -5.31
C ASP A 84 11.59 21.32 -4.47
N CYS A 85 10.75 20.40 -4.97
CA CYS A 85 10.44 19.12 -4.32
C CYS A 85 11.19 17.93 -4.93
N HIS A 86 11.37 17.91 -6.26
CA HIS A 86 11.93 16.75 -6.98
C HIS A 86 13.44 16.77 -7.20
N LEU A 87 14.11 17.88 -6.92
CA LEU A 87 15.57 17.99 -7.00
C LEU A 87 16.17 18.35 -5.65
N PRO A 88 17.39 17.88 -5.33
CA PRO A 88 18.13 18.34 -4.15
C PRO A 88 18.23 19.87 -4.12
N PRO A 89 18.37 20.51 -2.94
CA PRO A 89 18.55 21.95 -2.85
C PRO A 89 19.73 22.45 -3.69
N GLN A 90 19.54 23.56 -4.42
CA GLN A 90 20.56 24.17 -5.30
C GLN A 90 21.87 24.60 -4.60
N LEU A 91 21.88 24.64 -3.26
CA LEU A 91 23.08 24.89 -2.46
C LEU A 91 24.09 23.74 -2.56
N ASP A 92 23.62 22.52 -2.88
CA ASP A 92 24.47 21.39 -3.23
C ASP A 92 24.60 21.29 -4.74
N THR A 93 25.50 22.10 -5.30
CA THR A 93 25.64 22.34 -6.74
C THR A 93 25.83 21.04 -7.53
N TRP A 94 26.63 20.10 -7.01
CA TRP A 94 26.93 18.86 -7.72
C TRP A 94 25.76 17.88 -7.69
N ASP A 95 25.14 17.67 -6.53
CA ASP A 95 24.02 16.75 -6.41
C ASP A 95 22.78 17.27 -7.15
N HIS A 96 22.52 18.58 -7.10
CA HIS A 96 21.44 19.20 -7.85
C HIS A 96 21.60 19.02 -9.37
N TYR A 97 22.76 19.39 -9.93
CA TYR A 97 22.96 19.33 -11.38
C TYR A 97 23.09 17.88 -11.90
N THR A 98 23.64 16.97 -11.11
CA THR A 98 23.71 15.54 -11.50
C THR A 98 22.34 14.88 -11.46
N ALA A 99 21.53 15.12 -10.41
CA ALA A 99 20.15 14.65 -10.34
C ALA A 99 19.32 15.20 -11.49
N LYS A 100 19.45 16.49 -11.78
CA LYS A 100 18.75 17.14 -12.89
C LYS A 100 19.14 16.57 -14.26
N LEU A 101 20.43 16.36 -14.51
CA LEU A 101 20.89 15.74 -15.76
C LEU A 101 20.33 14.32 -15.91
N LYS A 102 20.37 13.53 -14.84
CA LYS A 102 19.90 12.14 -14.82
C LYS A 102 18.39 12.06 -15.03
N LEU A 103 17.62 12.92 -14.37
CA LEU A 103 16.18 13.03 -14.52
C LEU A 103 15.82 13.48 -15.95
N GLY A 104 16.44 14.55 -16.44
CA GLY A 104 16.21 15.03 -17.80
C GLY A 104 16.52 13.99 -18.89
N LEU A 105 17.62 13.22 -18.76
CA LEU A 105 17.92 12.13 -19.68
C LEU A 105 16.87 11.01 -19.61
N LYS A 106 16.39 10.68 -18.41
CA LYS A 106 15.36 9.66 -18.20
C LYS A 106 14.02 10.10 -18.78
N ASP A 107 13.65 11.36 -18.63
CA ASP A 107 12.39 11.91 -19.10
C ASP A 107 12.38 12.04 -20.62
N VAL A 108 13.47 12.52 -21.22
CA VAL A 108 13.63 12.54 -22.70
C VAL A 108 13.56 11.13 -23.25
N TRP A 109 14.25 10.16 -22.64
CA TRP A 109 14.16 8.76 -23.05
C TRP A 109 12.73 8.22 -22.90
N GLY A 110 12.07 8.48 -21.77
CA GLY A 110 10.69 8.08 -21.51
C GLY A 110 9.73 8.65 -22.55
N TYR A 111 9.79 9.95 -22.80
CA TYR A 111 9.00 10.65 -23.81
C TYR A 111 9.22 10.09 -25.22
N MET A 112 10.46 9.75 -25.58
CA MET A 112 10.78 9.21 -26.90
C MET A 112 10.42 7.73 -27.08
N THR A 113 10.29 6.95 -26.00
CA THR A 113 10.21 5.48 -26.07
C THR A 113 8.96 4.88 -25.44
N LYS A 114 8.12 5.66 -24.75
CA LYS A 114 6.95 5.17 -24.00
C LYS A 114 5.75 6.08 -24.20
N ASP A 115 4.55 5.50 -24.25
CA ASP A 115 3.30 6.27 -24.24
C ASP A 115 2.89 6.61 -22.80
N SER A 116 2.49 7.86 -22.56
CA SER A 116 1.90 8.33 -21.31
C SER A 116 0.66 7.54 -20.87
N ALA A 117 -0.06 6.97 -21.81
CA ALA A 117 -1.25 6.16 -21.54
C ALA A 117 -0.92 4.78 -20.95
N ASP A 118 0.32 4.29 -21.13
CA ASP A 118 0.74 2.96 -20.65
C ASP A 118 1.17 2.97 -19.19
N PHE A 119 1.28 4.13 -18.55
CA PHE A 119 1.72 4.25 -17.17
C PHE A 119 0.53 4.27 -16.20
N ASP A 120 0.61 3.43 -15.18
CA ASP A 120 -0.27 3.48 -14.02
C ASP A 120 0.20 4.59 -13.07
N TRP A 121 -0.39 5.79 -13.23
CA TRP A 121 -0.04 6.99 -12.48
C TRP A 121 -0.51 6.93 -11.02
N ASP A 122 -1.63 6.26 -10.76
CA ASP A 122 -2.14 6.04 -9.41
C ASP A 122 -1.12 5.22 -8.62
N MET A 123 -0.56 4.16 -9.19
CA MET A 123 0.54 3.40 -8.58
C MET A 123 1.78 4.25 -8.31
N LYS A 124 2.16 5.13 -9.25
CA LYS A 124 3.34 5.99 -9.08
C LYS A 124 3.14 7.06 -8.00
N SER A 125 1.90 7.42 -7.70
CA SER A 125 1.55 8.35 -6.63
C SER A 125 1.62 7.73 -5.24
N GLU A 126 1.65 6.39 -5.13
CA GLU A 126 1.76 5.72 -3.85
C GLU A 126 3.09 5.98 -3.16
N LEU A 127 3.05 5.97 -1.82
CA LEU A 127 4.18 6.31 -0.97
C LEU A 127 5.43 5.47 -1.31
N GLU A 128 5.29 4.15 -1.51
CA GLU A 128 6.41 3.25 -1.83
C GLU A 128 7.16 3.59 -3.13
N HIS A 129 6.48 4.28 -4.04
CA HIS A 129 7.05 4.76 -5.30
C HIS A 129 7.51 6.22 -5.18
N ALA A 130 6.71 7.07 -4.53
CA ALA A 130 6.98 8.49 -4.36
C ALA A 130 8.26 8.76 -3.54
N VAL A 131 8.52 7.97 -2.49
CA VAL A 131 9.69 8.16 -1.60
C VAL A 131 11.04 8.03 -2.30
N LYS A 132 11.05 7.41 -3.48
CA LYS A 132 12.29 7.24 -4.26
C LYS A 132 12.72 8.52 -4.97
N TYR A 133 11.84 9.52 -5.06
CA TYR A 133 12.03 10.69 -5.93
C TYR A 133 11.95 12.03 -5.20
N ILE A 134 11.65 12.04 -3.90
CA ILE A 134 11.48 13.27 -3.10
C ILE A 134 12.49 13.27 -1.95
N PRO A 135 13.56 14.11 -2.00
CA PRO A 135 14.53 14.17 -0.92
C PRO A 135 13.98 14.95 0.28
N ASN A 136 14.17 14.46 1.52
CA ASN A 136 13.84 15.22 2.74
C ASN A 136 14.53 16.59 2.78
N GLN A 137 15.76 16.67 2.26
CA GLN A 137 16.54 17.92 2.19
C GLN A 137 15.80 19.02 1.42
N SER A 138 15.04 18.64 0.40
CA SER A 138 14.24 19.56 -0.40
C SER A 138 13.08 20.12 0.40
N CYS A 139 12.43 19.29 1.23
CA CYS A 139 11.38 19.73 2.15
C CYS A 139 11.94 20.69 3.23
N VAL A 140 13.00 20.30 3.93
CA VAL A 140 13.56 21.10 5.05
C VAL A 140 14.25 22.40 4.59
N LYS A 141 14.56 22.54 3.29
CA LYS A 141 15.04 23.81 2.72
C LYS A 141 14.04 24.95 2.95
N CYS A 142 12.75 24.67 2.78
CA CYS A 142 11.65 25.61 3.03
C CYS A 142 11.09 25.45 4.45
N HIS A 143 11.02 24.22 4.96
CA HIS A 143 10.56 23.89 6.32
C HIS A 143 11.72 23.85 7.32
N GLN A 144 12.42 24.97 7.47
CA GLN A 144 13.60 25.05 8.35
C GLN A 144 13.26 24.96 9.84
N ASN A 145 12.06 25.41 10.22
CA ASN A 145 11.53 25.24 11.56
C ASN A 145 10.41 24.19 11.53
N LEU A 146 10.69 22.98 12.02
CA LEU A 146 9.70 21.90 12.15
C LEU A 146 8.70 22.16 13.29
N PHE A 147 8.96 23.13 14.16
CA PHE A 147 8.07 23.51 15.26
C PHE A 147 7.65 24.99 15.13
N PRO A 148 6.92 25.35 14.06
CA PRO A 148 6.46 26.72 13.87
C PRO A 148 5.37 27.09 14.89
N GLU A 149 5.19 28.39 15.11
CA GLU A 149 4.09 28.89 15.92
C GLU A 149 2.74 28.45 15.32
N GLY A 150 1.85 27.90 16.15
CA GLY A 150 0.54 27.38 15.73
C GLY A 150 0.49 25.89 15.40
N ILE A 151 1.60 25.14 15.50
CA ILE A 151 1.59 23.67 15.38
C ILE A 151 0.76 23.02 16.49
N THR A 152 -0.01 21.98 16.15
CA THR A 152 -0.82 21.23 17.12
C THR A 152 0.05 20.32 17.99
N SER A 153 -0.43 19.93 19.18
CA SER A 153 0.29 18.99 20.05
C SER A 153 0.56 17.64 19.36
N ASP A 154 -0.37 17.18 18.53
CA ASP A 154 -0.19 15.98 17.71
C ASP A 154 0.88 16.18 16.64
N GLY A 155 0.91 17.34 15.98
CA GLY A 155 1.97 17.70 15.04
C GLY A 155 3.36 17.76 15.69
N ILE A 156 3.46 18.33 16.90
CA ILE A 156 4.71 18.32 17.68
C ILE A 156 5.15 16.88 17.96
N THR A 157 4.23 16.03 18.40
CA THR A 157 4.53 14.63 18.70
C THR A 157 5.04 13.88 17.47
N ALA A 158 4.36 14.06 16.32
CA ALA A 158 4.76 13.43 15.06
C ALA A 158 6.13 13.93 14.56
N HIS A 159 6.42 15.23 14.68
CA HIS A 159 7.72 15.79 14.29
C HIS A 159 8.86 15.36 15.23
N LEU A 160 8.62 15.27 16.54
CA LEU A 160 9.58 14.70 17.48
C LEU A 160 9.87 13.23 17.14
N TYR A 161 8.82 12.45 16.84
CA TYR A 161 8.99 11.06 16.38
C TYR A 161 9.85 10.98 15.11
N TYR A 162 9.61 11.87 14.14
CA TYR A 162 10.44 11.97 12.95
C TYR A 162 11.90 12.27 13.30
N GLU A 163 12.19 13.28 14.13
CA GLU A 163 13.57 13.64 14.50
C GLU A 163 14.31 12.49 15.20
N GLU A 164 13.60 11.73 16.05
CA GLU A 164 14.17 10.59 16.76
C GLU A 164 14.38 9.36 15.85
N ASN A 165 13.60 9.23 14.78
CA ASN A 165 13.51 7.98 14.02
C ASN A 165 13.86 8.09 12.53
N GLU A 166 14.11 9.28 11.98
CA GLU A 166 14.38 9.51 10.54
C GLU A 166 15.36 8.48 9.98
N LYS A 167 16.54 8.36 10.60
CA LYS A 167 17.61 7.46 10.15
C LYS A 167 17.31 5.99 10.42
N LYS A 168 16.72 5.70 11.58
CA LYS A 168 16.40 4.32 12.00
C LYS A 168 15.35 3.71 11.08
N LEU A 169 14.37 4.51 10.70
CA LEU A 169 13.19 4.07 9.98
C LEU A 169 13.19 4.49 8.51
N ASN A 170 14.20 5.25 8.06
CA ASN A 170 14.24 5.84 6.72
C ASN A 170 12.96 6.62 6.41
N LEU A 171 12.47 7.39 7.40
CA LEU A 171 11.25 8.18 7.25
C LEU A 171 11.51 9.36 6.32
N GLN A 172 10.53 9.62 5.46
CA GLN A 172 10.54 10.81 4.64
C GLN A 172 9.44 11.77 5.05
N CYS A 173 9.60 13.06 4.75
CA CYS A 173 8.56 14.04 5.02
C CYS A 173 7.23 13.62 4.36
N ILE A 174 7.30 13.10 3.12
CA ILE A 174 6.11 12.62 2.40
C ILE A 174 5.49 11.36 2.99
N SER A 175 6.19 10.61 3.86
CA SER A 175 5.60 9.49 4.60
C SER A 175 4.41 9.93 5.45
N CYS A 176 4.45 11.17 5.93
CA CYS A 176 3.39 11.78 6.72
C CYS A 176 2.70 12.93 6.01
N HIS A 177 3.06 13.28 4.78
CA HIS A 177 2.57 14.46 4.05
C HIS A 177 2.30 14.07 2.58
N LEU A 178 1.25 13.27 2.35
CA LEU A 178 1.01 12.65 1.04
C LEU A 178 0.41 13.61 -0.01
N ASP A 179 -0.25 14.69 0.41
CA ASP A 179 -0.96 15.64 -0.48
C ASP A 179 -0.17 16.91 -0.80
N VAL A 180 1.06 17.04 -0.29
CA VAL A 180 1.80 18.31 -0.35
C VAL A 180 2.28 18.67 -1.75
N GLY A 181 2.64 17.66 -2.55
CA GLY A 181 3.09 17.86 -3.94
C GLY A 181 1.96 17.74 -4.97
N HIS A 182 0.98 16.90 -4.68
CA HIS A 182 -0.12 16.56 -5.58
C HIS A 182 -1.40 16.47 -4.77
N TYR A 183 -2.43 17.16 -5.23
CA TYR A 183 -3.71 17.20 -4.56
C TYR A 183 -4.29 15.80 -4.38
N ASN A 184 -4.58 15.48 -3.13
CA ASN A 184 -5.36 14.32 -2.74
C ASN A 184 -6.58 14.81 -1.96
N PRO A 185 -7.80 14.78 -2.54
CA PRO A 185 -9.01 15.25 -1.86
C PRO A 185 -9.35 14.41 -0.62
N ASN A 186 -8.86 13.18 -0.57
CA ASN A 186 -9.11 12.20 0.47
C ASN A 186 -7.91 12.08 1.41
N TYR A 187 -7.09 13.12 1.55
CA TYR A 187 -6.00 13.13 2.51
C TYR A 187 -6.23 14.26 3.51
N THR A 188 -6.09 13.94 4.78
CA THR A 188 -6.18 14.93 5.85
C THR A 188 -5.01 14.70 6.77
N HIS A 189 -4.22 15.75 6.96
CA HIS A 189 -3.06 15.74 7.85
C HIS A 189 -3.50 15.93 9.31
N SER A 190 -4.37 15.05 9.78
CA SER A 190 -4.84 14.99 11.16
C SER A 190 -5.31 13.57 11.49
N LYS A 191 -5.48 13.30 12.79
CA LYS A 191 -6.26 12.15 13.23
C LYS A 191 -7.67 12.28 12.63
N LEU A 192 -8.18 11.21 12.02
CA LEU A 192 -9.57 11.20 11.59
C LEU A 192 -10.47 11.15 12.83
N ALA A 193 -11.57 11.90 12.82
CA ALA A 193 -12.59 11.81 13.87
C ALA A 193 -13.82 11.12 13.28
N GLY A 194 -14.07 9.89 13.72
CA GLY A 194 -15.22 9.10 13.26
C GLY A 194 -15.05 8.43 11.89
N ILE A 195 -16.15 8.18 11.18
CA ILE A 195 -16.17 7.37 9.95
C ILE A 195 -15.90 8.25 8.71
N PRO A 196 -14.91 7.91 7.86
CA PRO A 196 -14.66 8.60 6.59
C PRO A 196 -15.92 8.72 5.72
N GLY A 197 -16.16 9.92 5.17
CA GLY A 197 -17.28 10.16 4.25
C GLY A 197 -18.67 10.25 4.89
N VAL A 198 -18.81 9.97 6.19
CA VAL A 198 -20.07 10.12 6.93
C VAL A 198 -20.03 11.42 7.73
N THR A 199 -20.91 12.37 7.42
CA THR A 199 -21.07 13.59 8.23
C THR A 199 -21.87 13.26 9.47
N PHE A 200 -21.25 13.34 10.65
CA PHE A 200 -21.95 13.22 11.94
C PHE A 200 -23.00 14.33 12.05
N GLY A 201 -24.27 13.94 11.92
CA GLY A 201 -25.41 14.86 11.82
C GLY A 201 -26.51 14.39 10.87
N VAL A 202 -26.21 13.45 9.97
CA VAL A 202 -27.25 12.70 9.25
C VAL A 202 -27.82 11.67 10.22
N THR A 203 -29.04 11.90 10.70
CA THR A 203 -29.80 10.90 11.44
C THR A 203 -30.08 9.72 10.51
N VAL A 204 -29.32 8.64 10.65
CA VAL A 204 -29.65 7.37 10.02
C VAL A 204 -30.96 6.91 10.65
N ASP A 205 -31.99 6.64 9.83
CA ASP A 205 -33.29 6.18 10.32
C ASP A 205 -33.11 4.86 11.09
N PRO A 206 -33.32 4.85 12.42
CA PRO A 206 -33.13 3.63 13.22
C PRO A 206 -34.07 2.50 12.82
N SER A 207 -35.16 2.78 12.06
CA SER A 207 -36.04 1.74 11.55
C SER A 207 -35.37 0.84 10.51
N MET A 208 -34.22 1.26 9.94
CA MET A 208 -33.44 0.45 9.01
C MET A 208 -32.56 -0.57 9.72
N TYR A 209 -32.44 -0.51 11.05
CA TYR A 209 -31.57 -1.41 11.80
C TYR A 209 -32.26 -2.72 12.17
N PHE A 210 -31.54 -3.82 11.94
CA PHE A 210 -31.96 -5.14 12.39
C PHE A 210 -32.03 -5.17 13.92
N GLN A 211 -33.07 -5.83 14.44
CA GLN A 211 -33.31 -5.92 15.88
C GLN A 211 -32.81 -7.25 16.46
N GLU A 212 -32.91 -8.33 15.68
CA GLU A 212 -32.46 -9.67 16.04
C GLU A 212 -31.48 -10.19 14.97
N PRO A 213 -30.54 -11.08 15.36
CA PRO A 213 -29.68 -11.74 14.41
C PRO A 213 -30.41 -12.84 13.64
N THR A 214 -29.85 -13.27 12.52
CA THR A 214 -30.46 -14.31 11.69
C THR A 214 -30.50 -15.63 12.45
N LYS A 215 -31.65 -16.31 12.46
CA LYS A 215 -31.79 -17.65 13.06
C LYS A 215 -31.36 -18.69 12.05
N VAL A 216 -30.30 -19.44 12.37
CA VAL A 216 -29.78 -20.53 11.52
C VAL A 216 -30.34 -21.84 12.05
N THR A 217 -31.15 -22.53 11.23
CA THR A 217 -31.83 -23.78 11.61
C THR A 217 -31.36 -25.01 10.85
N ALA A 218 -30.56 -24.82 9.81
CA ALA A 218 -30.02 -25.86 8.95
C ALA A 218 -28.62 -25.47 8.45
N PHE A 219 -27.86 -26.45 7.98
CA PHE A 219 -26.55 -26.23 7.37
C PHE A 219 -26.68 -25.80 5.90
N GLU A 220 -27.16 -24.58 5.69
CA GLU A 220 -27.40 -23.98 4.37
C GLU A 220 -26.88 -22.53 4.35
N ASP A 221 -26.62 -21.99 3.16
CA ASP A 221 -26.27 -20.57 2.99
C ASP A 221 -27.28 -19.68 3.70
N PHE A 222 -26.80 -18.63 4.38
CA PHE A 222 -27.65 -17.66 5.05
C PHE A 222 -27.05 -16.26 4.99
N GLU A 223 -27.88 -15.27 5.24
CA GLU A 223 -27.47 -13.87 5.34
C GLU A 223 -27.58 -13.45 6.81
N GLU A 224 -26.45 -13.21 7.47
CA GLU A 224 -26.43 -12.77 8.86
C GLU A 224 -26.83 -11.30 8.94
N GLN A 225 -27.91 -11.02 9.67
CA GLN A 225 -28.31 -9.68 10.05
C GLN A 225 -27.57 -9.27 11.31
N ILE A 226 -26.88 -8.12 11.31
CA ILE A 226 -26.15 -7.64 12.48
C ILE A 226 -27.05 -6.68 13.29
N PRO A 227 -27.47 -7.04 14.52
CA PRO A 227 -28.34 -6.20 15.33
C PRO A 227 -27.77 -4.81 15.63
N GLY A 228 -28.64 -3.80 15.55
CA GLY A 228 -28.27 -2.39 15.73
C GLY A 228 -27.54 -1.78 14.54
N THR A 229 -27.55 -2.45 13.38
CA THR A 229 -26.99 -1.97 12.11
C THR A 229 -27.93 -2.30 10.95
N ALA A 230 -27.72 -1.68 9.79
CA ALA A 230 -28.39 -2.05 8.54
C ALA A 230 -27.55 -3.01 7.66
N VAL A 231 -26.45 -3.54 8.20
CA VAL A 231 -25.46 -4.31 7.44
C VAL A 231 -25.69 -5.80 7.62
N THR A 232 -25.43 -6.56 6.56
CA THR A 232 -25.49 -8.02 6.56
C THR A 232 -24.14 -8.64 6.18
N VAL A 233 -23.99 -9.94 6.50
CA VAL A 233 -22.86 -10.77 6.05
C VAL A 233 -23.41 -12.03 5.39
N ALA A 234 -23.19 -12.19 4.08
CA ALA A 234 -23.55 -13.41 3.37
C ALA A 234 -22.59 -14.55 3.75
N MET A 235 -23.13 -15.63 4.30
CA MET A 235 -22.39 -16.80 4.79
C MET A 235 -22.68 -18.02 3.92
N LYS A 236 -21.63 -18.67 3.44
CA LYS A 236 -21.67 -19.91 2.64
C LYS A 236 -21.48 -21.13 3.52
N ALA A 237 -22.31 -22.16 3.33
CA ALA A 237 -22.19 -23.43 4.02
C ALA A 237 -21.08 -24.28 3.38
N ILE A 238 -19.99 -24.50 4.11
CA ILE A 238 -18.81 -25.24 3.65
C ILE A 238 -18.85 -26.66 4.25
N PRO A 239 -19.14 -27.71 3.47
CA PRO A 239 -19.50 -29.04 4.00
C PRO A 239 -18.39 -29.79 4.75
N GLY A 240 -17.16 -29.26 4.76
CA GLY A 240 -16.01 -29.95 5.31
C GLY A 240 -15.65 -31.22 4.53
N GLY A 241 -14.58 -31.88 4.95
CA GLY A 241 -14.08 -33.09 4.30
C GLY A 241 -12.56 -33.16 4.29
N THR A 242 -12.04 -34.18 3.63
CA THR A 242 -10.60 -34.40 3.52
C THR A 242 -10.06 -33.89 2.19
N PHE A 243 -8.97 -33.13 2.23
CA PHE A 243 -8.28 -32.63 1.04
C PHE A 243 -6.76 -32.70 1.20
N GLN A 244 -6.06 -32.51 0.08
CA GLN A 244 -4.60 -32.45 0.05
C GLN A 244 -4.15 -31.00 0.20
N MET A 245 -3.67 -30.64 1.40
CA MET A 245 -3.19 -29.30 1.72
C MET A 245 -1.72 -29.12 1.29
N GLY A 246 -1.40 -27.95 0.73
CA GLY A 246 -0.08 -27.61 0.22
C GLY A 246 0.09 -27.85 -1.29
N SER A 247 1.33 -27.69 -1.77
CA SER A 247 1.68 -27.81 -3.19
C SER A 247 2.71 -28.91 -3.45
N THR A 248 2.57 -29.58 -4.59
CA THR A 248 3.51 -30.64 -5.01
C THR A 248 4.85 -30.04 -5.44
N GLU A 249 5.96 -30.78 -5.32
CA GLU A 249 7.30 -30.31 -5.72
C GLU A 249 7.40 -29.83 -7.18
N LYS A 250 6.50 -30.30 -8.05
CA LYS A 250 6.48 -29.94 -9.48
C LYS A 250 5.57 -28.75 -9.79
N GLU A 251 4.83 -28.25 -8.81
CA GLU A 251 3.96 -27.11 -9.00
C GLU A 251 4.79 -25.85 -9.33
N PRO A 252 4.51 -25.14 -10.43
CA PRO A 252 5.26 -23.94 -10.78
C PRO A 252 5.18 -22.86 -9.71
N PHE A 253 6.33 -22.23 -9.43
CA PHE A 253 6.48 -21.16 -8.43
C PHE A 253 6.16 -21.56 -6.99
N ARG A 254 6.12 -22.88 -6.69
CA ARG A 254 6.06 -23.40 -5.32
C ARG A 254 7.21 -22.82 -4.47
N ARG A 255 6.88 -22.47 -3.23
CA ARG A 255 7.83 -22.17 -2.15
C ARG A 255 8.05 -23.37 -1.22
N GLU A 256 9.13 -23.33 -0.44
CA GLU A 256 9.54 -24.45 0.40
C GLU A 256 8.54 -24.76 1.52
N ASP A 257 7.93 -23.71 2.09
CA ASP A 257 6.97 -23.70 3.20
C ASP A 257 5.55 -24.15 2.81
N GLU A 258 5.32 -24.46 1.53
CA GLU A 258 4.03 -24.94 1.02
C GLU A 258 3.92 -26.48 1.04
N GLY A 259 4.93 -27.17 1.59
CA GLY A 259 4.89 -28.63 1.74
C GLY A 259 5.55 -29.14 3.02
N PRO A 260 5.60 -30.46 3.22
CA PRO A 260 5.05 -31.50 2.34
C PRO A 260 3.52 -31.45 2.28
N VAL A 261 2.96 -32.02 1.21
CA VAL A 261 1.50 -32.16 1.09
C VAL A 261 0.96 -33.05 2.20
N ARG A 262 -0.07 -32.60 2.91
CA ARG A 262 -0.72 -33.33 4.01
C ARG A 262 -2.17 -33.63 3.70
N SER A 263 -2.66 -34.77 4.17
CA SER A 263 -4.08 -35.10 4.10
C SER A 263 -4.77 -34.46 5.30
N VAL A 264 -5.53 -33.39 5.05
CA VAL A 264 -6.15 -32.58 6.10
C VAL A 264 -7.65 -32.76 6.04
N THR A 265 -8.26 -33.08 7.18
CA THR A 265 -9.71 -33.14 7.34
C THR A 265 -10.19 -31.88 8.04
N VAL A 266 -11.10 -31.15 7.40
CA VAL A 266 -11.73 -29.95 7.94
C VAL A 266 -13.19 -30.26 8.30
N SER A 267 -13.62 -29.92 9.50
CA SER A 267 -15.03 -30.05 9.93
C SER A 267 -15.93 -29.06 9.17
N PRO A 268 -17.25 -29.30 9.03
CA PRO A 268 -18.15 -28.34 8.37
C PRO A 268 -18.18 -26.99 9.09
N PHE A 269 -18.25 -25.90 8.34
CA PHE A 269 -18.30 -24.54 8.88
C PHE A 269 -19.01 -23.58 7.91
N PHE A 270 -19.31 -22.36 8.36
CA PHE A 270 -19.78 -21.30 7.47
C PHE A 270 -18.66 -20.31 7.21
N MET A 271 -18.53 -19.81 5.97
CA MET A 271 -17.53 -18.80 5.60
C MET A 271 -18.20 -17.63 4.90
N ALA A 272 -17.80 -16.40 5.21
CA ALA A 272 -18.30 -15.22 4.51
C ALA A 272 -17.97 -15.31 3.00
N GLU A 273 -18.96 -14.99 2.15
CA GLU A 273 -18.83 -14.99 0.68
C GLU A 273 -17.67 -14.09 0.21
N LEU A 274 -17.53 -12.94 0.87
CA LEU A 274 -16.59 -11.87 0.55
C LEU A 274 -15.57 -11.69 1.68
N GLU A 275 -14.48 -10.96 1.39
CA GLU A 275 -13.73 -10.31 2.44
C GLU A 275 -14.65 -9.33 3.20
N THR A 276 -14.34 -9.08 4.47
CA THR A 276 -15.08 -8.10 5.29
C THR A 276 -15.04 -6.74 4.61
N THR A 277 -16.21 -6.17 4.33
CA THR A 277 -16.32 -4.93 3.56
C THR A 277 -16.12 -3.69 4.43
N TRP A 278 -15.86 -2.54 3.81
CA TRP A 278 -15.81 -1.27 4.53
C TRP A 278 -17.12 -0.95 5.23
N ASP A 279 -18.28 -1.26 4.65
CA ASP A 279 -19.59 -1.04 5.32
C ASP A 279 -19.71 -1.87 6.60
N GLN A 280 -19.27 -3.13 6.57
CA GLN A 280 -19.25 -4.02 7.73
C GLN A 280 -18.27 -3.51 8.80
N TYR A 281 -17.04 -3.18 8.40
CA TYR A 281 -16.03 -2.70 9.32
C TYR A 281 -16.39 -1.35 9.94
N TRP A 282 -17.01 -0.45 9.18
CA TRP A 282 -17.48 0.83 9.71
C TRP A 282 -18.66 0.69 10.66
N ALA A 283 -19.52 -0.31 10.48
CA ALA A 283 -20.56 -0.62 11.47
C ALA A 283 -19.96 -1.07 12.81
N PHE A 284 -18.92 -1.90 12.77
CA PHE A 284 -18.13 -2.25 13.95
C PHE A 284 -17.50 -1.02 14.60
N TYR A 285 -16.78 -0.22 13.81
CA TYR A 285 -16.12 0.99 14.30
C TYR A 285 -17.12 1.99 14.91
N ALA A 286 -18.27 2.23 14.27
CA ALA A 286 -19.31 3.14 14.76
C ALA A 286 -19.77 2.81 16.18
N GLN A 287 -19.88 1.51 16.49
CA GLN A 287 -20.44 1.02 17.74
C GLN A 287 -19.40 0.83 18.84
N THR A 288 -18.12 0.72 18.47
CA THR A 288 -17.06 0.28 19.40
C THR A 288 -15.91 1.27 19.52
N MET A 289 -15.83 2.28 18.64
CA MET A 289 -14.72 3.24 18.64
C MET A 289 -14.50 3.81 20.04
N SER A 290 -13.25 3.75 20.47
CA SER A 290 -12.84 4.22 21.78
C SER A 290 -11.86 5.38 21.64
N GLU A 291 -12.01 6.36 22.53
CA GLU A 291 -11.06 7.46 22.65
C GLU A 291 -10.14 7.19 23.85
N GLY A 292 -8.84 7.03 23.59
CA GLY A 292 -7.86 6.82 24.65
C GLY A 292 -6.52 6.34 24.13
N ARG A 293 -5.46 6.58 24.91
CA ARG A 293 -4.12 6.00 24.71
C ARG A 293 -3.88 4.95 25.80
N ILE A 294 -4.81 3.99 25.91
CA ILE A 294 -4.66 2.87 26.82
C ILE A 294 -3.56 1.97 26.24
N PRO A 295 -2.58 1.52 27.05
CA PRO A 295 -1.55 0.60 26.59
C PRO A 295 -2.14 -0.66 25.94
N PRO A 296 -1.56 -1.16 24.85
CA PRO A 296 -1.99 -2.40 24.17
C PRO A 296 -2.33 -3.55 25.11
N GLU A 297 -1.47 -3.80 26.10
CA GLU A 297 -1.61 -4.87 27.08
C GLU A 297 -2.91 -4.81 27.88
N ASP A 298 -3.35 -3.60 28.23
CA ASP A 298 -4.57 -3.39 29.00
C ASP A 298 -5.80 -3.58 28.10
N VAL A 299 -5.73 -3.11 26.85
CA VAL A 299 -6.81 -3.33 25.86
C VAL A 299 -6.97 -4.81 25.56
N TYR A 300 -5.85 -5.53 25.39
CA TYR A 300 -5.85 -6.98 25.20
C TYR A 300 -6.49 -7.71 26.39
N ALA A 301 -6.10 -7.35 27.62
CA ALA A 301 -6.65 -7.96 28.82
C ALA A 301 -8.16 -7.72 28.95
N ASN A 302 -8.62 -6.50 28.66
CA ASN A 302 -10.03 -6.13 28.75
C ASN A 302 -10.90 -6.87 27.72
N ASN A 303 -10.48 -6.89 26.45
CA ASN A 303 -11.24 -7.55 25.38
C ASN A 303 -11.19 -9.09 25.47
N SER A 304 -10.18 -9.65 26.16
CA SER A 304 -10.07 -11.10 26.37
C SER A 304 -10.88 -11.62 27.57
N ASN A 305 -11.46 -10.74 28.39
CA ASN A 305 -12.24 -11.13 29.56
C ASN A 305 -13.68 -11.52 29.13
N PRO A 306 -14.13 -12.76 29.35
CA PRO A 306 -15.48 -13.19 28.96
C PRO A 306 -16.60 -12.58 29.81
N GLU A 307 -16.29 -11.93 30.94
CA GLU A 307 -17.27 -11.33 31.85
C GLU A 307 -17.62 -9.87 31.54
N VAL A 308 -17.04 -9.27 30.49
CA VAL A 308 -17.33 -7.87 30.13
C VAL A 308 -18.59 -7.76 29.27
N ASP A 309 -19.31 -6.65 29.44
CA ASP A 309 -20.56 -6.34 28.74
C ASP A 309 -20.35 -5.54 27.44
N ALA A 310 -19.10 -5.19 27.11
CA ALA A 310 -18.74 -4.46 25.90
C ALA A 310 -17.31 -4.77 25.41
N ILE A 311 -17.09 -4.64 24.11
CA ILE A 311 -15.77 -4.71 23.46
C ILE A 311 -15.29 -3.29 23.17
N SER A 312 -14.02 -3.00 23.52
CA SER A 312 -13.36 -1.77 23.12
C SER A 312 -12.85 -1.90 21.69
N GLY A 313 -13.28 -1.01 20.82
CA GLY A 313 -12.93 -1.01 19.40
C GLY A 313 -11.82 -0.04 19.03
N PRO A 314 -11.61 0.14 17.72
CA PRO A 314 -10.45 0.85 17.19
C PRO A 314 -10.39 2.30 17.62
N THR A 315 -9.17 2.76 17.91
CA THR A 315 -8.91 4.20 18.00
C THR A 315 -9.01 4.83 16.61
N PRO A 316 -9.32 6.13 16.51
CA PRO A 316 -9.39 6.76 15.21
C PRO A 316 -8.03 6.76 14.50
N PRO A 317 -7.98 6.36 13.22
CA PRO A 317 -6.74 6.22 12.46
C PRO A 317 -6.12 7.57 12.14
N PHE A 318 -4.81 7.55 11.86
CA PHE A 318 -4.12 8.68 11.25
C PHE A 318 -4.27 8.58 9.73
N GLY A 319 -4.95 9.55 9.11
CA GLY A 319 -5.32 9.47 7.70
C GLY A 319 -6.42 8.44 7.39
N PHE A 320 -6.70 8.26 6.11
CA PHE A 320 -7.80 7.45 5.59
C PHE A 320 -7.39 5.98 5.45
N PRO A 321 -7.94 5.07 6.27
CA PRO A 321 -7.52 3.67 6.21
C PRO A 321 -8.00 2.99 4.92
N ASP A 322 -9.07 3.48 4.28
CA ASP A 322 -9.52 3.07 2.95
C ASP A 322 -8.64 3.61 1.80
N GLN A 323 -7.57 4.33 2.11
CA GLN A 323 -6.62 4.94 1.17
C GLN A 323 -7.27 5.92 0.18
N GLY A 324 -8.49 6.37 0.47
CA GLY A 324 -9.28 7.17 -0.47
C GLY A 324 -9.72 6.41 -1.73
N TRP A 325 -9.66 5.07 -1.72
CA TRP A 325 -10.10 4.22 -2.83
C TRP A 325 -11.61 3.99 -2.87
N GLY A 326 -12.32 4.42 -1.81
CA GLY A 326 -13.76 4.26 -1.64
C GLY A 326 -14.12 3.12 -0.69
N GLY A 327 -15.23 3.31 0.03
CA GLY A 327 -15.83 2.33 0.94
C GLY A 327 -16.85 1.41 0.25
N GLY A 328 -17.94 1.08 0.93
CA GLY A 328 -18.99 0.20 0.40
C GLY A 328 -18.62 -1.28 0.51
N GLU A 329 -18.90 -2.04 -0.55
CA GLU A 329 -18.58 -3.47 -0.67
C GLU A 329 -17.10 -3.75 -0.99
N ARG A 330 -16.27 -2.71 -1.15
CA ARG A 330 -14.81 -2.88 -1.22
C ARG A 330 -14.29 -3.52 0.06
N PRO A 331 -13.25 -4.38 -0.03
CA PRO A 331 -12.69 -5.00 1.16
C PRO A 331 -12.13 -3.92 2.10
N ALA A 332 -12.43 -4.06 3.39
CA ALA A 332 -11.77 -3.30 4.43
C ALA A 332 -10.27 -3.66 4.42
N ILE A 333 -9.42 -2.63 4.43
CA ILE A 333 -7.96 -2.77 4.37
C ILE A 333 -7.25 -2.01 5.48
N THR A 334 -5.97 -2.33 5.69
CA THR A 334 -5.05 -1.68 6.64
C THR A 334 -5.30 -2.01 8.11
N MET A 335 -6.19 -2.95 8.44
CA MET A 335 -6.35 -3.43 9.81
C MET A 335 -5.24 -4.39 10.21
N THR A 336 -4.85 -4.34 11.49
CA THR A 336 -4.03 -5.39 12.09
C THR A 336 -4.83 -6.68 12.27
N HIS A 337 -4.12 -7.78 12.54
CA HIS A 337 -4.76 -9.05 12.91
C HIS A 337 -5.62 -8.91 14.17
N TYR A 338 -5.14 -8.18 15.17
CA TYR A 338 -5.89 -7.91 16.40
C TYR A 338 -7.23 -7.20 16.14
N ALA A 339 -7.25 -6.23 15.23
CA ALA A 339 -8.48 -5.55 14.85
C ALA A 339 -9.48 -6.51 14.16
N ALA A 340 -8.98 -7.43 13.32
CA ALA A 340 -9.80 -8.46 12.68
C ALA A 340 -10.37 -9.48 13.69
N GLU A 341 -9.58 -9.90 14.68
CA GLU A 341 -10.07 -10.76 15.78
C GLU A 341 -11.12 -10.04 16.63
N THR A 342 -10.88 -8.77 16.96
CA THR A 342 -11.82 -7.96 17.74
C THR A 342 -13.14 -7.75 16.98
N PHE A 343 -13.09 -7.58 15.66
CA PHE A 343 -14.29 -7.58 14.82
C PHE A 343 -15.07 -8.90 14.94
N CYS A 344 -14.38 -10.05 14.90
CA CYS A 344 -15.02 -11.36 15.08
C CYS A 344 -15.66 -11.51 16.46
N GLN A 345 -14.99 -11.03 17.51
CA GLN A 345 -15.54 -11.01 18.88
C GLN A 345 -16.80 -10.15 18.96
N TRP A 346 -16.77 -8.96 18.35
CA TRP A 346 -17.94 -8.07 18.29
C TRP A 346 -19.10 -8.71 17.54
N LEU A 347 -18.84 -9.29 16.37
CA LEU A 347 -19.87 -9.99 15.59
C LEU A 347 -20.46 -11.17 16.36
N SER A 348 -19.62 -11.89 17.12
CA SER A 348 -20.07 -12.97 18.00
C SER A 348 -21.00 -12.46 19.11
N GLN A 349 -20.62 -11.39 19.79
CA GLN A 349 -21.45 -10.78 20.84
C GLN A 349 -22.78 -10.27 20.30
N LYS A 350 -22.79 -9.68 19.09
CA LYS A 350 -24.01 -9.14 18.47
C LYS A 350 -24.97 -10.22 18.02
N THR A 351 -24.46 -11.35 17.56
CA THR A 351 -25.28 -12.40 16.93
C THR A 351 -25.57 -13.59 17.85
N GLY A 352 -24.83 -13.72 18.95
CA GLY A 352 -24.86 -14.90 19.82
C GLY A 352 -24.27 -16.16 19.19
N LYS A 353 -23.60 -16.03 18.03
CA LYS A 353 -22.92 -17.13 17.32
C LYS A 353 -21.41 -16.99 17.48
N LYS A 354 -20.65 -18.05 17.18
CA LYS A 354 -19.19 -18.02 17.31
C LYS A 354 -18.54 -17.69 15.97
N TYR A 355 -18.22 -16.42 15.78
CA TYR A 355 -17.45 -15.90 14.66
C TYR A 355 -15.96 -15.83 15.00
N ARG A 356 -15.11 -16.17 14.03
CA ARG A 356 -13.65 -16.12 14.15
C ARG A 356 -12.99 -15.96 12.78
N LEU A 357 -11.67 -15.77 12.78
CA LEU A 357 -10.87 -15.94 11.57
C LEU A 357 -10.80 -17.42 11.17
N PRO A 358 -10.71 -17.73 9.86
CA PRO A 358 -10.50 -19.10 9.41
C PRO A 358 -9.14 -19.63 9.87
N THR A 359 -9.03 -20.92 10.11
CA THR A 359 -7.70 -21.55 10.13
C THR A 359 -7.12 -21.54 8.73
N GLU A 360 -5.79 -21.66 8.60
CA GLU A 360 -5.14 -21.75 7.31
C GLU A 360 -5.66 -22.94 6.50
N ALA A 361 -5.98 -24.05 7.18
CA ALA A 361 -6.55 -25.24 6.55
C ALA A 361 -7.97 -25.02 6.05
N GLU A 362 -8.82 -24.36 6.84
CA GLU A 362 -10.17 -23.95 6.41
C GLU A 362 -10.10 -23.02 5.20
N TRP A 363 -9.18 -22.04 5.23
CA TRP A 363 -8.99 -21.11 4.12
C TRP A 363 -8.57 -21.83 2.84
N GLU A 364 -7.57 -22.72 2.89
CA GLU A 364 -7.12 -23.44 1.70
C GLU A 364 -8.18 -24.40 1.17
N TYR A 365 -8.87 -25.14 2.06
CA TYR A 365 -9.98 -26.02 1.69
C TYR A 365 -11.08 -25.25 0.95
N ALA A 366 -11.48 -24.11 1.53
CA ALA A 366 -12.51 -23.25 0.99
C ALA A 366 -12.09 -22.64 -0.36
N ALA A 367 -10.85 -22.14 -0.47
CA ALA A 367 -10.30 -21.56 -1.68
C ALA A 367 -10.23 -22.57 -2.83
N ARG A 368 -9.87 -23.83 -2.55
CA ARG A 368 -9.80 -24.91 -3.56
C ARG A 368 -11.16 -25.24 -4.16
N GLY A 369 -12.25 -25.15 -3.40
CA GLY A 369 -13.59 -25.50 -3.87
C GLY A 369 -13.66 -26.92 -4.47
N GLY A 370 -12.90 -27.87 -3.90
CA GLY A 370 -12.81 -29.25 -4.39
C GLY A 370 -11.83 -29.49 -5.55
N THR A 371 -11.07 -28.48 -5.98
CA THR A 371 -10.02 -28.63 -7.01
C THR A 371 -8.65 -28.98 -6.39
N GLU A 372 -7.83 -29.71 -7.15
CA GLU A 372 -6.44 -30.05 -6.77
C GLU A 372 -5.40 -29.24 -7.55
N THR A 373 -5.85 -28.32 -8.40
CA THR A 373 -5.00 -27.49 -9.25
C THR A 373 -4.44 -26.28 -8.47
N PRO A 374 -3.41 -25.59 -9.01
CA PRO A 374 -2.85 -24.39 -8.36
C PRO A 374 -3.84 -23.24 -8.19
N TYR A 375 -4.88 -23.20 -9.03
CA TYR A 375 -6.02 -22.30 -8.95
C TYR A 375 -7.31 -23.11 -8.93
N PHE A 376 -8.40 -22.55 -8.40
CA PHE A 376 -9.74 -23.16 -8.49
C PHE A 376 -10.39 -23.03 -9.87
N PHE A 377 -9.79 -22.24 -10.76
CA PHE A 377 -10.21 -22.02 -12.13
C PHE A 377 -9.19 -22.61 -13.13
N PRO A 378 -9.58 -22.84 -14.40
CA PRO A 378 -8.67 -23.39 -15.40
C PRO A 378 -7.46 -22.49 -15.63
N GLY A 379 -6.26 -23.08 -15.70
CA GLY A 379 -5.04 -22.35 -16.01
C GLY A 379 -3.79 -22.89 -15.32
N SER A 380 -2.64 -22.30 -15.61
CA SER A 380 -1.37 -22.63 -14.97
C SER A 380 -0.65 -21.35 -14.55
N PRO A 381 0.05 -21.34 -13.41
CA PRO A 381 0.82 -20.16 -12.98
C PRO A 381 1.84 -19.69 -14.03
N LYS A 382 2.40 -20.59 -14.84
CA LYS A 382 3.36 -20.24 -15.91
C LYS A 382 2.74 -19.45 -17.07
N ASP A 383 1.44 -19.60 -17.26
CA ASP A 383 0.70 -18.89 -18.30
C ASP A 383 0.32 -17.48 -17.86
N TYR A 384 0.03 -17.30 -16.57
CA TYR A 384 -0.53 -16.06 -16.00
C TYR A 384 0.50 -15.16 -15.34
N SER A 385 1.59 -15.73 -14.82
CA SER A 385 2.64 -14.97 -14.15
C SER A 385 3.44 -14.14 -15.14
N ASN A 386 3.81 -12.93 -14.73
CA ASN A 386 4.78 -12.07 -15.39
C ASN A 386 6.23 -12.52 -15.14
N LEU A 387 6.43 -13.60 -14.37
CA LEU A 387 7.74 -14.18 -14.07
C LEU A 387 8.11 -15.31 -15.04
N GLY A 388 9.42 -15.52 -15.17
CA GLY A 388 10.00 -16.64 -15.91
C GLY A 388 10.59 -16.26 -17.27
N PHE A 389 11.42 -17.17 -17.80
CA PHE A 389 12.24 -16.93 -18.99
C PHE A 389 11.41 -16.53 -20.23
N TRP A 390 10.24 -17.15 -20.40
CA TRP A 390 9.38 -16.96 -21.59
C TRP A 390 8.69 -15.59 -21.64
N ARG A 391 8.62 -14.85 -20.53
CA ARG A 391 8.01 -13.51 -20.47
C ARG A 391 8.80 -12.43 -21.20
N LYS A 392 10.04 -12.75 -21.60
CA LYS A 392 10.83 -11.92 -22.50
C LYS A 392 10.36 -11.99 -23.96
N PHE A 393 9.58 -13.00 -24.32
CA PHE A 393 9.18 -13.27 -25.70
C PHE A 393 7.66 -13.27 -25.89
N PHE A 394 6.89 -13.51 -24.82
CA PHE A 394 5.44 -13.60 -24.87
C PHE A 394 4.82 -12.92 -23.66
N ASP A 395 3.69 -12.25 -23.85
CA ASP A 395 2.92 -11.62 -22.77
C ASP A 395 2.13 -12.66 -21.97
N ALA A 396 1.93 -12.39 -20.68
CA ALA A 396 1.14 -13.23 -19.80
C ALA A 396 -0.32 -13.27 -20.28
N LYS A 397 -0.96 -14.44 -20.19
CA LYS A 397 -2.38 -14.57 -20.53
C LYS A 397 -3.21 -13.99 -19.39
N THR A 398 -4.04 -12.99 -19.65
CA THR A 398 -4.81 -12.30 -18.61
C THR A 398 -6.31 -12.55 -18.69
N ASP A 399 -6.83 -12.95 -19.86
CA ASP A 399 -8.28 -13.03 -20.11
C ASP A 399 -9.03 -13.96 -19.15
N SER A 400 -8.43 -15.11 -18.81
CA SER A 400 -9.08 -16.11 -17.95
C SER A 400 -8.97 -15.75 -16.47
N ILE A 401 -7.77 -15.43 -15.98
CA ILE A 401 -7.54 -15.10 -14.56
C ILE A 401 -8.27 -13.82 -14.13
N SER A 402 -8.42 -12.84 -15.01
CA SER A 402 -9.05 -11.55 -14.68
C SER A 402 -10.54 -11.65 -14.32
N SER A 403 -11.20 -12.76 -14.66
CA SER A 403 -12.59 -13.03 -14.27
C SER A 403 -12.71 -13.61 -12.86
N TYR A 404 -11.60 -14.03 -12.24
CA TYR A 404 -11.61 -14.73 -10.95
C TYR A 404 -10.74 -14.06 -9.88
N ALA A 405 -9.78 -13.22 -10.29
CA ALA A 405 -8.80 -12.63 -9.39
C ALA A 405 -8.51 -11.17 -9.72
N ILE A 406 -8.24 -10.38 -8.68
CA ILE A 406 -7.79 -8.99 -8.78
C ILE A 406 -6.32 -8.92 -8.40
N TYR A 407 -5.46 -8.56 -9.33
CA TYR A 407 -4.01 -8.69 -9.19
C TYR A 407 -3.29 -7.64 -10.03
N THR A 408 -1.96 -7.64 -10.01
CA THR A 408 -1.15 -6.56 -10.57
C THR A 408 -1.53 -6.15 -12.00
N ASN A 409 -2.00 -7.08 -12.86
CA ASN A 409 -2.34 -6.77 -14.25
C ASN A 409 -3.73 -6.17 -14.47
N ASN A 410 -4.69 -6.31 -13.55
CA ASN A 410 -6.06 -5.81 -13.72
C ASN A 410 -6.56 -4.90 -12.59
N SER A 411 -5.81 -4.81 -11.48
CA SER A 411 -6.23 -4.07 -10.29
C SER A 411 -6.19 -2.56 -10.45
N ARG A 412 -5.32 -2.06 -11.34
CA ARG A 412 -4.95 -0.62 -11.42
C ARG A 412 -4.43 -0.13 -10.06
N ASN A 413 -3.66 -1.00 -9.42
CA ASN A 413 -2.98 -0.75 -8.16
C ASN A 413 -3.89 -0.30 -7.01
N ARG A 414 -5.08 -0.89 -6.93
CA ARG A 414 -6.03 -0.72 -5.84
C ARG A 414 -6.93 -1.94 -5.74
N THR A 415 -7.62 -2.08 -4.62
CA THR A 415 -8.67 -3.08 -4.47
C THR A 415 -9.83 -2.83 -5.44
N GLN A 416 -10.69 -3.82 -5.65
CA GLN A 416 -11.88 -3.68 -6.48
C GLN A 416 -13.12 -4.21 -5.73
N GLU A 417 -14.29 -3.80 -6.20
CA GLU A 417 -15.56 -4.33 -5.71
C GLU A 417 -15.75 -5.80 -6.15
N PRO A 418 -16.44 -6.61 -5.36
CA PRO A 418 -16.61 -8.05 -5.62
C PRO A 418 -17.46 -8.36 -6.87
N SER A 419 -18.14 -7.37 -7.45
CA SER A 419 -18.99 -7.51 -8.62
C SER A 419 -18.23 -7.87 -9.91
N VAL A 420 -16.91 -7.64 -9.95
CA VAL A 420 -16.09 -7.86 -11.16
C VAL A 420 -15.46 -9.25 -11.24
N VAL A 421 -15.61 -10.09 -10.20
CA VAL A 421 -15.08 -11.45 -10.14
C VAL A 421 -16.18 -12.50 -10.00
N LEU A 422 -15.89 -13.69 -10.52
CA LEU A 422 -16.70 -14.88 -10.36
C LEU A 422 -16.31 -15.64 -9.09
N ALA A 423 -17.29 -16.28 -8.49
CA ALA A 423 -17.09 -17.12 -7.32
C ALA A 423 -16.42 -18.46 -7.67
N ASN A 424 -15.78 -19.07 -6.68
CA ASN A 424 -15.29 -20.45 -6.75
C ASN A 424 -16.46 -21.45 -6.59
N PRO A 425 -16.21 -22.78 -6.69
CA PRO A 425 -17.28 -23.78 -6.57
C PRO A 425 -18.07 -23.81 -5.26
N PHE A 426 -17.54 -23.22 -4.17
CA PHE A 426 -18.25 -23.04 -2.90
C PHE A 426 -18.98 -21.69 -2.80
N GLY A 427 -19.02 -20.92 -3.89
CA GLY A 427 -19.70 -19.64 -3.93
C GLY A 427 -18.91 -18.50 -3.27
N LEU A 428 -17.62 -18.65 -3.03
CA LEU A 428 -16.75 -17.63 -2.42
C LEU A 428 -16.07 -16.79 -3.50
N LYS A 429 -16.02 -15.47 -3.31
CA LYS A 429 -15.34 -14.53 -4.23
C LYS A 429 -14.03 -14.03 -3.63
N ASN A 430 -13.16 -13.52 -4.50
CA ASN A 430 -11.85 -12.95 -4.15
C ASN A 430 -10.92 -13.90 -3.35
N MET A 431 -11.10 -15.21 -3.43
CA MET A 431 -10.17 -16.16 -2.79
C MET A 431 -8.74 -16.09 -3.38
N SER A 432 -8.56 -15.43 -4.52
CA SER A 432 -7.27 -15.18 -5.16
C SER A 432 -7.17 -13.68 -5.51
N GLY A 433 -6.25 -12.97 -4.87
CA GLY A 433 -6.01 -11.54 -5.09
C GLY A 433 -6.92 -10.61 -4.29
N ASN A 434 -7.07 -9.38 -4.78
CA ASN A 434 -7.74 -8.25 -4.13
C ASN A 434 -7.05 -7.82 -2.83
N VAL A 435 -7.22 -8.55 -1.73
CA VAL A 435 -6.46 -8.36 -0.49
C VAL A 435 -6.00 -9.71 0.04
N MET A 436 -4.84 -9.72 0.70
CA MET A 436 -4.46 -10.91 1.46
C MET A 436 -5.31 -11.00 2.73
N GLU A 437 -5.63 -12.21 3.14
CA GLU A 437 -6.58 -12.45 4.23
C GLU A 437 -5.91 -13.09 5.43
N TYR A 438 -6.16 -12.54 6.62
CA TYR A 438 -5.70 -13.15 7.87
C TYR A 438 -6.30 -14.54 8.11
N CYS A 439 -5.45 -15.44 8.61
CA CYS A 439 -5.86 -16.68 9.25
C CYS A 439 -5.64 -16.60 10.77
N ALA A 440 -6.27 -17.52 11.50
CA ALA A 440 -6.08 -17.69 12.94
C ALA A 440 -4.69 -18.27 13.29
N ASP A 441 -4.03 -18.92 12.34
CA ASP A 441 -2.74 -19.58 12.54
C ASP A 441 -1.58 -18.58 12.70
N LYS A 442 -0.69 -18.90 13.63
CA LYS A 442 0.66 -18.35 13.65
C LYS A 442 1.49 -18.94 12.52
N TYR A 443 2.30 -18.12 11.88
CA TYR A 443 3.14 -18.57 10.79
C TYR A 443 4.35 -19.36 11.30
N ASP A 444 4.47 -20.57 10.77
CA ASP A 444 5.65 -21.42 10.90
C ASP A 444 5.94 -22.08 9.55
N ALA A 445 7.12 -21.79 9.01
CA ALA A 445 7.59 -22.34 7.73
C ALA A 445 7.68 -23.88 7.74
N ALA A 446 7.85 -24.50 8.91
CA ALA A 446 7.93 -25.94 9.08
C ALA A 446 6.60 -26.59 9.54
N ALA A 447 5.52 -25.83 9.67
CA ALA A 447 4.24 -26.31 10.23
C ALA A 447 3.77 -27.63 9.61
N TYR A 448 3.73 -27.69 8.28
CA TYR A 448 3.21 -28.87 7.55
C TYR A 448 4.09 -30.10 7.77
N SER A 449 5.40 -29.91 7.94
CA SER A 449 6.33 -31.02 8.22
C SER A 449 6.14 -31.61 9.62
N LYS A 450 5.70 -30.79 10.58
CA LYS A 450 5.45 -31.18 11.97
C LYS A 450 4.16 -31.98 12.15
N TRP A 451 3.20 -31.83 11.24
CA TRP A 451 1.95 -32.58 11.28
C TRP A 451 2.14 -34.05 10.90
N ALA A 452 1.25 -34.90 11.41
CA ALA A 452 1.08 -36.25 10.91
C ALA A 452 0.60 -36.25 9.44
N ASP A 453 0.79 -37.37 8.73
CA ASP A 453 0.36 -37.49 7.33
C ASP A 453 -1.15 -37.25 7.15
N GLN A 454 -1.93 -37.60 8.17
CA GLN A 454 -3.35 -37.28 8.31
C GLN A 454 -3.56 -36.44 9.57
N VAL A 455 -4.20 -35.28 9.43
CA VAL A 455 -4.51 -34.38 10.54
C VAL A 455 -5.93 -33.85 10.39
N LYS A 456 -6.61 -33.61 11.51
CA LYS A 456 -7.97 -33.04 11.54
C LYS A 456 -7.91 -31.66 12.20
N ASP A 457 -8.56 -30.68 11.58
CA ASP A 457 -8.71 -29.30 12.04
C ASP A 457 -7.40 -28.72 12.65
N PRO A 458 -6.27 -28.71 11.90
CA PRO A 458 -5.02 -28.22 12.43
C PRO A 458 -5.08 -26.71 12.70
N LEU A 459 -4.43 -26.28 13.79
CA LEU A 459 -4.22 -24.88 14.15
C LEU A 459 -2.83 -24.73 14.77
N VAL A 460 -2.04 -23.79 14.24
CA VAL A 460 -0.74 -23.42 14.78
C VAL A 460 -0.91 -22.22 15.72
N THR A 461 -0.60 -22.39 17.00
CA THR A 461 -0.77 -21.33 18.02
C THR A 461 0.53 -20.67 18.45
N GLU A 462 1.68 -21.22 18.05
CA GLU A 462 3.01 -20.71 18.41
C GLU A 462 3.65 -19.99 17.23
N GLY A 463 4.12 -18.76 17.47
CA GLY A 463 4.83 -17.95 16.48
C GLY A 463 4.66 -16.46 16.75
N GLU A 464 5.45 -15.64 16.07
CA GLU A 464 5.42 -14.18 16.21
C GLU A 464 4.41 -13.57 15.22
N GLU A 465 4.55 -13.93 13.95
CA GLU A 465 3.73 -13.43 12.85
C GLU A 465 2.52 -14.35 12.58
N TRP A 466 1.50 -13.82 11.91
CA TRP A 466 0.28 -14.53 11.55
C TRP A 466 0.30 -14.95 10.09
N VAL A 467 -0.34 -16.08 9.78
CA VAL A 467 -0.52 -16.53 8.40
C VAL A 467 -1.47 -15.58 7.66
N VAL A 468 -1.11 -15.25 6.42
CA VAL A 468 -1.98 -14.57 5.46
C VAL A 468 -2.01 -15.32 4.13
N ARG A 469 -3.15 -15.26 3.44
CA ARG A 469 -3.44 -16.10 2.26
C ARG A 469 -4.06 -15.29 1.12
N GLY A 470 -4.06 -15.86 -0.09
CA GLY A 470 -4.74 -15.30 -1.26
C GLY A 470 -3.93 -14.33 -2.12
N GLY A 471 -2.89 -13.70 -1.57
CA GLY A 471 -2.18 -12.60 -2.24
C GLY A 471 -3.05 -11.34 -2.31
N ASN A 472 -2.56 -10.25 -2.92
CA ASN A 472 -3.31 -8.99 -2.97
C ASN A 472 -3.34 -8.39 -4.39
N TYR A 473 -3.98 -7.23 -4.52
CA TYR A 473 -4.12 -6.49 -5.77
C TYR A 473 -2.79 -6.14 -6.47
N ALA A 474 -1.67 -6.12 -5.74
CA ALA A 474 -0.33 -5.84 -6.26
C ALA A 474 0.49 -7.11 -6.51
N SER A 475 0.01 -8.28 -6.09
CA SER A 475 0.68 -9.56 -6.27
C SER A 475 0.71 -10.00 -7.73
N ASP A 476 1.75 -10.74 -8.11
CA ASP A 476 1.80 -11.46 -9.38
C ASP A 476 0.94 -12.73 -9.32
N ALA A 477 0.47 -13.21 -10.48
CA ALA A 477 -0.35 -14.42 -10.54
C ALA A 477 0.32 -15.66 -9.88
N SER A 478 1.66 -15.74 -9.85
CA SER A 478 2.39 -16.81 -9.17
C SER A 478 2.17 -16.87 -7.66
N GLU A 479 1.78 -15.75 -7.05
CA GLU A 479 1.52 -15.62 -5.60
C GLU A 479 0.04 -15.85 -5.27
N LEU A 480 -0.85 -15.87 -6.27
CA LEU A 480 -2.30 -16.06 -6.09
C LEU A 480 -2.72 -17.54 -6.09
N ARG A 481 -1.75 -18.46 -6.15
CA ARG A 481 -2.04 -19.90 -6.09
C ARG A 481 -2.70 -20.22 -4.77
N VAL A 482 -3.64 -21.15 -4.78
CA VAL A 482 -4.40 -21.52 -3.58
C VAL A 482 -3.48 -22.04 -2.46
N ALA A 483 -2.38 -22.72 -2.81
CA ALA A 483 -1.40 -23.21 -1.86
C ALA A 483 -0.39 -22.15 -1.37
N ALA A 484 -0.30 -20.96 -1.99
CA ALA A 484 0.72 -19.96 -1.69
C ALA A 484 0.50 -19.29 -0.31
N ARG A 485 1.44 -19.47 0.63
CA ARG A 485 1.35 -19.00 2.03
C ARG A 485 2.19 -17.76 2.23
N ASP A 486 1.73 -16.73 2.93
CA ASP A 486 2.61 -15.64 3.37
C ASP A 486 2.31 -15.33 4.84
N TYR A 487 3.01 -14.35 5.40
CA TYR A 487 2.87 -13.98 6.80
C TYR A 487 2.95 -12.48 7.02
N THR A 488 2.42 -12.06 8.15
CA THR A 488 2.50 -10.67 8.57
C THR A 488 3.94 -10.21 8.76
N LYS A 489 4.19 -8.91 8.60
CA LYS A 489 5.49 -8.30 8.90
C LYS A 489 5.25 -7.12 9.82
N HIS A 490 4.71 -7.40 11.00
CA HIS A 490 4.04 -6.41 11.87
C HIS A 490 4.89 -5.14 12.08
N ASP A 491 6.14 -5.31 12.49
CA ASP A 491 7.05 -4.19 12.75
C ASP A 491 7.39 -3.38 11.49
N THR A 492 7.48 -4.06 10.35
CA THR A 492 7.78 -3.45 9.05
C THR A 492 6.57 -2.68 8.51
N TRP A 493 5.35 -3.13 8.81
CA TRP A 493 4.10 -2.53 8.33
C TRP A 493 3.59 -1.36 9.20
N LEU A 494 4.20 -1.17 10.37
CA LEU A 494 3.99 -0.01 11.26
C LEU A 494 5.18 0.94 11.27
N LYS A 495 6.04 0.91 10.24
CA LYS A 495 7.30 1.63 10.29
C LYS A 495 7.07 3.14 10.27
N THR A 496 6.09 3.61 9.51
CA THR A 496 5.75 5.03 9.37
C THR A 496 4.69 5.52 10.35
N ASP A 497 4.12 4.65 11.19
CA ASP A 497 3.10 5.06 12.16
C ASP A 497 3.70 6.05 13.18
N PRO A 498 3.21 7.30 13.25
CA PRO A 498 3.73 8.32 14.15
C PRO A 498 3.27 8.15 15.60
N GLN A 499 2.36 7.21 15.89
CA GLN A 499 1.78 7.02 17.22
C GLN A 499 2.76 6.37 18.21
N GLN A 500 2.67 6.79 19.48
CA GLN A 500 3.39 6.22 20.61
C GLN A 500 2.41 5.92 21.76
N PRO A 501 2.17 4.64 22.11
CA PRO A 501 2.64 3.44 21.39
C PRO A 501 2.06 3.35 19.96
N LYS A 502 2.70 2.56 19.09
CA LYS A 502 2.20 2.29 17.73
C LYS A 502 0.80 1.70 17.79
N SER A 503 0.03 1.93 16.73
CA SER A 503 -1.33 1.46 16.58
C SER A 503 -1.40 -0.07 16.62
N ILE A 504 -2.25 -0.58 17.50
CA ILE A 504 -2.63 -2.00 17.51
C ILE A 504 -3.79 -2.28 16.57
N TRP A 505 -4.37 -1.26 15.95
CA TRP A 505 -5.61 -1.35 15.17
C TRP A 505 -5.39 -1.22 13.67
N TRP A 506 -4.39 -0.42 13.27
CA TRP A 506 -4.18 0.02 11.90
C TRP A 506 -2.70 -0.07 11.50
N TYR A 507 -2.45 -0.56 10.29
CA TYR A 507 -1.16 -0.48 9.62
C TYR A 507 -1.03 0.79 8.81
N SER A 508 0.14 1.43 8.89
CA SER A 508 0.44 2.65 8.14
C SER A 508 1.03 2.36 6.76
N ASP A 509 1.77 1.24 6.63
CA ASP A 509 2.54 0.91 5.42
C ASP A 509 1.94 -0.23 4.59
N MET A 510 0.99 -1.00 5.12
CA MET A 510 0.40 -2.15 4.42
C MET A 510 -1.04 -1.90 4.00
N ARG A 511 -1.30 -1.84 2.69
CA ARG A 511 -2.59 -1.44 2.09
C ARG A 511 -3.39 -2.57 1.43
N GLY A 512 -2.76 -3.72 1.23
CA GLY A 512 -3.37 -4.87 0.56
C GLY A 512 -3.72 -6.02 1.50
N ILE A 513 -4.11 -5.73 2.75
CA ILE A 513 -4.42 -6.72 3.79
C ILE A 513 -5.78 -6.48 4.40
N GLY A 514 -6.57 -7.54 4.52
CA GLY A 514 -7.89 -7.59 5.13
C GLY A 514 -8.16 -8.96 5.74
N PHE A 515 -9.43 -9.36 5.82
CA PHE A 515 -9.83 -10.66 6.35
C PHE A 515 -11.25 -11.02 5.96
N ARG A 516 -11.59 -12.31 6.04
CA ARG A 516 -12.97 -12.80 6.06
C ARG A 516 -13.25 -13.55 7.34
N VAL A 517 -14.52 -13.66 7.69
CA VAL A 517 -14.97 -14.35 8.91
C VAL A 517 -15.51 -15.73 8.59
N VAL A 518 -15.37 -16.64 9.55
CA VAL A 518 -16.07 -17.93 9.58
C VAL A 518 -16.96 -18.01 10.82
N CYS A 519 -18.01 -18.82 10.74
CA CYS A 519 -18.89 -19.12 11.86
C CYS A 519 -18.97 -20.63 12.08
N GLU A 520 -18.88 -21.04 13.34
CA GLU A 520 -19.09 -22.44 13.71
C GLU A 520 -20.59 -22.79 13.61
N PRO A 521 -20.94 -23.99 13.10
CA PRO A 521 -22.31 -24.47 13.16
C PRO A 521 -22.74 -24.64 14.62
N ALA A 522 -24.02 -24.37 14.90
CA ALA A 522 -24.55 -24.72 16.21
C ALA A 522 -24.52 -26.24 16.38
N SER A 523 -24.19 -26.75 17.56
CA SER A 523 -24.10 -28.21 17.82
C SER A 523 -25.41 -28.98 17.53
N ALA A 524 -26.55 -28.29 17.43
CA ALA A 524 -27.83 -28.86 17.04
C ALA A 524 -27.98 -29.11 15.52
N ILE A 525 -27.08 -28.55 14.70
CA ILE A 525 -27.08 -28.60 13.23
C ILE A 525 -26.02 -29.61 12.73
N GLU A 526 -25.08 -30.03 13.57
CA GLU A 526 -24.01 -30.99 13.26
C GLU A 526 -24.48 -32.47 13.16
N GLN A 527 -25.76 -32.75 13.45
CA GLN A 527 -26.39 -34.09 13.36
C GLN A 527 -27.12 -34.27 12.03
#